data_AF-A0A2Z6UHN2-F1
#
_entry.id   AF-A0A2Z6UHN2-F1
#
_cell.length_a   1.000
_cell.length_b   1.000
_cell.length_c   1.000
_cell.angle_alpha   90.00
_cell.angle_beta   90.00
_cell.angle_gamma   90.00
#
_symmetry.space_group_name_H-M   'P 1'
#
loop_
_entity.id
_entity.type
_entity.pdbx_description
1 polymer ?
#
loop_
_entity_poly.entity_id
_entity_poly.type
_entity_poly.pdbx_seq_one_letter_code
_entity_poly.pdbx_strand_id
1 'polypeptide(L)'
;MRSSIILSVFMLLAGSFSVFAQETGLFGDDQQPGNRLHQQIVTSIEQGTSEAEAIQASIVDALTEESTILTTDSKIAVSVNIELSGEFYTQMLVSNSLIEVTKILIEENNALASQVVALGTYLYPDFAQEVVNGAMLTGVMTEEDAIAMALASGADPTTITTATAAAAAPVATPPIGAGIGGGGAGGGDTTASTN
;
A
#
# COMPACT_ATOMS: atom_id res chain seq x y z
N MET A 1 -7.86 5.33 -81.53
CA MET A 1 -6.64 5.95 -80.97
C MET A 1 -6.86 6.16 -79.48
N ARG A 2 -6.05 5.48 -78.66
CA ARG A 2 -5.49 5.89 -77.34
C ARG A 2 -6.52 6.16 -76.20
N SER A 3 -6.60 5.26 -75.20
CA SER A 3 -5.81 5.32 -73.93
C SER A 3 -6.64 6.07 -72.85
N SER A 4 -6.85 5.66 -71.60
CA SER A 4 -6.36 4.56 -70.77
C SER A 4 -7.25 4.38 -69.54
N ILE A 5 -7.21 3.16 -69.01
CA ILE A 5 -7.71 2.69 -67.71
C ILE A 5 -6.97 3.41 -66.57
N ILE A 6 -7.68 3.92 -65.56
CA ILE A 6 -7.09 4.16 -64.23
C ILE A 6 -8.06 3.61 -63.18
N LEU A 7 -7.75 2.38 -62.77
CA LEU A 7 -8.29 1.66 -61.62
C LEU A 7 -7.54 2.18 -60.38
N SER A 8 -8.16 3.05 -59.58
CA SER A 8 -7.57 3.53 -58.33
C SER A 8 -7.74 2.48 -57.24
N VAL A 9 -6.70 1.66 -57.07
CA VAL A 9 -6.50 0.76 -55.93
C VAL A 9 -6.37 1.60 -54.66
N PHE A 10 -7.38 1.55 -53.80
CA PHE A 10 -7.32 2.11 -52.45
C PHE A 10 -6.54 1.12 -51.58
N MET A 11 -5.23 1.33 -51.48
CA MET A 11 -4.33 0.46 -50.73
C MET A 11 -4.37 0.82 -49.24
N LEU A 12 -4.73 -0.21 -48.47
CA LEU A 12 -4.75 -0.34 -47.03
C LEU A 12 -3.50 0.25 -46.35
N LEU A 13 -3.70 1.19 -45.42
CA LEU A 13 -2.75 1.50 -44.35
C LEU A 13 -3.54 1.47 -43.04
N ALA A 14 -3.90 0.27 -42.60
CA ALA A 14 -4.16 0.01 -41.20
C ALA A 14 -2.80 0.09 -40.49
N GLY A 15 -2.45 1.29 -40.03
CA GLY A 15 -1.38 1.45 -39.06
C GLY A 15 -1.84 0.83 -37.76
N SER A 16 -1.46 -0.43 -37.54
CA SER A 16 -1.52 -1.04 -36.21
C SER A 16 -0.62 -0.20 -35.32
N PHE A 17 -1.22 0.72 -34.56
CA PHE A 17 -0.57 1.20 -33.35
C PHE A 17 -0.49 0.00 -32.43
N SER A 18 0.61 -0.75 -32.49
CA SER A 18 1.06 -1.52 -31.34
C SER A 18 1.42 -0.48 -30.29
N VAL A 19 0.41 -0.01 -29.56
CA VAL A 19 0.63 0.47 -28.20
C VAL A 19 1.31 -0.72 -27.54
N PHE A 20 2.60 -0.57 -27.24
CA PHE A 20 3.19 -1.39 -26.19
C PHE A 20 2.35 -1.05 -24.97
N ALA A 21 1.35 -1.90 -24.70
CA ALA A 21 0.67 -1.90 -23.42
C ALA A 21 1.80 -2.08 -22.41
N GLN A 22 2.17 -0.99 -21.77
CA GLN A 22 2.93 -1.08 -20.54
C GLN A 22 1.99 -1.89 -19.65
N GLU A 23 2.33 -3.15 -19.39
CA GLU A 23 1.72 -3.85 -18.28
C GLU A 23 2.15 -3.08 -17.04
N THR A 24 1.37 -2.07 -16.69
CA THR A 24 1.30 -1.57 -15.33
C THR A 24 0.75 -2.73 -14.53
N GLY A 25 1.66 -3.58 -14.06
CA GLY A 25 1.33 -4.71 -13.20
C GLY A 25 0.52 -4.24 -12.00
N LEU A 26 -0.34 -5.12 -11.51
CA LEU A 26 -1.08 -4.87 -10.29
C LEU A 26 -0.10 -4.75 -9.13
N PHE A 27 -0.46 -3.93 -8.14
CA PHE A 27 0.38 -3.71 -6.97
C PHE A 27 0.63 -5.02 -6.20
N GLY A 28 1.85 -5.16 -5.68
CA GLY A 28 2.26 -6.28 -4.83
C GLY A 28 2.80 -7.48 -5.60
N ASP A 29 3.12 -8.54 -4.86
CA ASP A 29 3.52 -9.84 -5.41
C ASP A 29 2.27 -10.65 -5.79
N ASP A 30 2.30 -11.33 -6.93
CA ASP A 30 1.23 -12.22 -7.44
C ASP A 30 0.84 -13.34 -6.45
N GLN A 31 1.69 -13.64 -5.46
CA GLN A 31 1.41 -14.60 -4.39
C GLN A 31 0.65 -13.98 -3.20
N GLN A 32 0.48 -12.67 -3.13
CA GLN A 32 -0.33 -12.03 -2.10
C GLN A 32 -1.82 -12.33 -2.35
N PRO A 33 -2.61 -12.65 -1.29
CA PRO A 33 -4.06 -12.86 -1.42
C PRO A 33 -4.77 -11.70 -2.11
N GLY A 34 -4.36 -10.47 -1.77
CA GLY A 34 -4.92 -9.25 -2.32
C GLY A 34 -4.67 -9.08 -3.80
N ASN A 35 -3.44 -9.38 -4.26
CA ASN A 35 -3.10 -9.31 -5.68
C ASN A 35 -3.88 -10.36 -6.48
N ARG A 36 -3.94 -11.62 -6.02
CA ARG A 36 -4.72 -12.67 -6.70
C ARG A 36 -6.20 -12.30 -6.87
N LEU A 37 -6.81 -11.72 -5.84
CA LEU A 37 -8.20 -11.27 -5.93
C LEU A 37 -8.32 -10.06 -6.87
N HIS A 38 -7.39 -9.11 -6.81
CA HIS A 38 -7.35 -7.97 -7.74
C HIS A 38 -7.23 -8.44 -9.19
N GLN A 39 -6.37 -9.44 -9.47
CA GLN A 39 -6.20 -10.04 -10.78
C GLN A 39 -7.50 -10.67 -11.29
N GLN A 40 -8.24 -11.40 -10.44
CA GLN A 40 -9.54 -11.97 -10.80
C GLN A 40 -10.56 -10.88 -11.16
N ILE A 41 -10.59 -9.80 -10.37
CA ILE A 41 -11.47 -8.65 -10.61
C ILE A 41 -11.15 -8.01 -11.96
N VAL A 42 -9.88 -7.69 -12.21
CA VAL A 42 -9.41 -7.09 -13.48
C VAL A 42 -9.73 -8.00 -14.66
N THR A 43 -9.46 -9.31 -14.53
CA THR A 43 -9.79 -10.30 -15.56
C THR A 43 -11.29 -10.31 -15.89
N SER A 44 -12.14 -10.21 -14.87
CA SER A 44 -13.59 -10.16 -15.06
C SER A 44 -14.04 -8.87 -15.77
N ILE A 45 -13.43 -7.73 -15.44
CA ILE A 45 -13.67 -6.44 -16.11
C ILE A 45 -13.24 -6.51 -17.58
N GLU A 46 -12.07 -7.07 -17.86
CA GLU A 46 -11.57 -7.27 -19.22
C GLU A 46 -12.48 -8.20 -20.06
N GLN A 47 -13.18 -9.12 -19.42
CA GLN A 47 -14.20 -9.98 -20.03
C GLN A 47 -15.55 -9.28 -20.25
N GLY A 48 -15.68 -8.01 -19.84
CA GLY A 48 -16.86 -7.19 -20.07
C GLY A 48 -17.83 -7.08 -18.89
N THR A 49 -17.48 -7.64 -17.73
CA THR A 49 -18.26 -7.45 -16.50
C THR A 49 -18.12 -6.00 -16.00
N SER A 50 -19.19 -5.41 -15.46
CA SER A 50 -19.09 -4.09 -14.85
C SER A 50 -18.19 -4.12 -13.61
N GLU A 51 -17.52 -3.02 -13.29
CA GLU A 51 -16.60 -2.93 -12.15
C GLU A 51 -17.24 -3.41 -10.83
N ALA A 52 -18.41 -2.86 -10.49
CA ALA A 52 -19.12 -3.20 -9.26
C ALA A 52 -19.49 -4.69 -9.18
N GLU A 53 -19.96 -5.26 -10.30
CA GLU A 53 -20.30 -6.69 -10.38
C GLU A 53 -19.04 -7.57 -10.32
N ALA A 54 -17.96 -7.18 -10.98
CA ALA A 54 -16.69 -7.90 -10.96
C ALA A 54 -16.11 -7.98 -9.56
N ILE A 55 -16.10 -6.87 -8.82
CA ILE A 55 -15.66 -6.81 -7.42
C ILE A 55 -16.53 -7.73 -6.56
N GLN A 56 -17.85 -7.55 -6.61
CA GLN A 56 -18.77 -8.33 -5.77
C GLN A 56 -18.69 -9.83 -6.05
N ALA A 57 -18.73 -10.23 -7.32
CA ALA A 57 -18.68 -11.63 -7.72
C ALA A 57 -17.35 -12.27 -7.34
N SER A 58 -16.23 -11.57 -7.54
CA SER A 58 -14.89 -12.10 -7.18
C SER A 58 -14.73 -12.25 -5.67
N ILE A 59 -15.22 -11.30 -4.86
CA ILE A 59 -15.22 -11.44 -3.40
C ILE A 59 -16.03 -12.66 -2.97
N VAL A 60 -17.25 -12.83 -3.52
CA VAL A 60 -18.11 -13.98 -3.18
C VAL A 60 -17.45 -15.30 -3.57
N ASP A 61 -16.88 -15.38 -4.76
CA ASP A 61 -16.16 -16.58 -5.23
C ASP A 61 -14.93 -16.88 -4.37
N ALA A 62 -14.15 -15.87 -4.02
CA ALA A 62 -12.96 -15.98 -3.18
C ALA A 62 -13.26 -16.46 -1.74
N LEU A 63 -14.48 -16.25 -1.24
CA LEU A 63 -14.94 -16.71 0.07
C LEU A 63 -15.47 -18.15 0.08
N THR A 64 -15.63 -18.80 -1.09
CA THR A 64 -16.04 -20.21 -1.14
C THR A 64 -14.96 -21.12 -0.55
N GLU A 65 -15.34 -22.26 0.04
CA GLU A 65 -14.38 -23.18 0.68
C GLU A 65 -13.30 -23.67 -0.29
N GLU A 66 -13.67 -23.96 -1.53
CA GLU A 66 -12.79 -24.49 -2.59
C GLU A 66 -11.84 -23.45 -3.19
N SER A 67 -12.13 -22.16 -3.03
CA SER A 67 -11.28 -21.10 -3.60
C SER A 67 -9.93 -21.02 -2.91
N THR A 68 -8.87 -20.87 -3.69
CA THR A 68 -7.48 -20.73 -3.20
C THR A 68 -6.94 -19.30 -3.35
N ILE A 69 -7.77 -18.37 -3.81
CA ILE A 69 -7.40 -16.96 -4.00
C ILE A 69 -6.98 -16.33 -2.67
N LEU A 70 -7.82 -16.53 -1.64
CA LEU A 70 -7.58 -16.07 -0.28
C LEU A 70 -7.10 -17.23 0.60
N THR A 71 -6.18 -16.93 1.51
CA THR A 71 -5.84 -17.81 2.65
C THR A 71 -6.99 -17.88 3.65
N THR A 72 -6.96 -18.84 4.58
CA THR A 72 -7.97 -18.95 5.64
C THR A 72 -8.17 -17.64 6.41
N ASP A 73 -7.07 -17.00 6.83
CA ASP A 73 -7.15 -15.77 7.63
C ASP A 73 -7.66 -14.58 6.80
N SER A 74 -7.24 -14.47 5.53
CA SER A 74 -7.75 -13.41 4.65
C SER A 74 -9.22 -13.63 4.25
N LYS A 75 -9.70 -14.88 4.13
CA LYS A 75 -11.14 -15.16 3.99
C LYS A 75 -11.92 -14.67 5.19
N ILE A 76 -11.43 -14.91 6.41
CA ILE A 76 -12.07 -14.40 7.63
C ILE A 76 -12.11 -12.87 7.59
N ALA A 77 -10.97 -12.21 7.36
CA ALA A 77 -10.87 -10.76 7.31
C ALA A 77 -11.80 -10.11 6.26
N VAL A 78 -11.90 -10.70 5.07
CA VAL A 78 -12.79 -10.23 4.00
C VAL A 78 -14.26 -10.51 4.36
N SER A 79 -14.58 -11.69 4.89
CA SER A 79 -15.96 -12.07 5.22
C SER A 79 -16.60 -11.20 6.31
N VAL A 80 -15.81 -10.69 7.26
CA VAL A 80 -16.29 -9.80 8.31
C VAL A 80 -16.32 -8.33 7.86
N ASN A 81 -15.65 -8.00 6.75
CA ASN A 81 -15.51 -6.65 6.19
C ASN A 81 -15.90 -6.61 4.70
N ILE A 82 -17.01 -7.24 4.29
CA ILE A 82 -17.37 -7.39 2.86
C ILE A 82 -17.48 -6.02 2.17
N GLU A 83 -18.19 -5.07 2.79
CA GLU A 83 -18.39 -3.73 2.22
C GLU A 83 -17.06 -2.99 2.09
N LEU A 84 -16.27 -2.94 3.17
CA LEU A 84 -14.94 -2.34 3.16
C LEU A 84 -13.98 -3.02 2.16
N SER A 85 -14.11 -4.33 1.95
CA SER A 85 -13.32 -5.05 0.94
C SER A 85 -13.71 -4.61 -0.48
N GLY A 86 -15.00 -4.37 -0.72
CA GLY A 86 -15.48 -3.81 -1.98
C GLY A 86 -14.93 -2.41 -2.24
N GLU A 87 -14.96 -1.53 -1.24
CA GLU A 87 -14.37 -0.20 -1.31
C GLU A 87 -12.86 -0.25 -1.51
N PHE A 88 -12.17 -1.16 -0.80
CA PHE A 88 -10.74 -1.40 -0.97
C PHE A 88 -10.39 -1.73 -2.42
N TYR A 89 -11.10 -2.66 -3.06
CA TYR A 89 -10.83 -3.00 -4.46
C TYR A 89 -11.27 -1.93 -5.45
N THR A 90 -12.33 -1.18 -5.13
CA THR A 90 -12.70 0.02 -5.91
C THR A 90 -11.53 1.00 -5.95
N GLN A 91 -10.91 1.27 -4.80
CA GLN A 91 -9.76 2.18 -4.74
C GLN A 91 -8.49 1.56 -5.33
N MET A 92 -8.27 0.24 -5.21
CA MET A 92 -7.12 -0.43 -5.83
C MET A 92 -7.16 -0.38 -7.36
N LEU A 93 -8.34 -0.46 -7.98
CA LEU A 93 -8.51 -0.30 -9.43
C LEU A 93 -8.17 1.13 -9.90
N VAL A 94 -8.38 2.13 -9.03
CA VAL A 94 -8.12 3.54 -9.34
C VAL A 94 -6.66 3.92 -9.09
N SER A 95 -6.14 3.60 -7.91
CA SER A 95 -4.83 4.08 -7.45
C SER A 95 -3.70 3.08 -7.69
N ASN A 96 -4.01 1.78 -7.74
CA ASN A 96 -3.06 0.68 -7.75
C ASN A 96 -1.91 0.88 -6.75
N SER A 97 -2.22 1.38 -5.55
CA SER A 97 -1.26 1.75 -4.51
C SER A 97 -1.83 1.50 -3.13
N LEU A 98 -1.20 0.60 -2.37
CA LEU A 98 -1.68 0.21 -1.05
C LEU A 98 -1.64 1.38 -0.04
N ILE A 99 -0.61 2.24 -0.10
CA ILE A 99 -0.53 3.47 0.71
C ILE A 99 -1.76 4.36 0.46
N GLU A 100 -2.04 4.64 -0.82
CA GLU A 100 -3.14 5.56 -1.19
C GLU A 100 -4.49 4.96 -0.84
N VAL A 101 -4.72 3.67 -1.12
CA VAL A 101 -5.97 2.99 -0.73
C VAL A 101 -6.18 3.03 0.77
N THR A 102 -5.16 2.67 1.56
CA THR A 102 -5.28 2.72 3.02
C THR A 102 -5.58 4.13 3.52
N LYS A 103 -4.88 5.15 3.00
CA LYS A 103 -5.12 6.54 3.35
C LYS A 103 -6.55 6.97 3.04
N ILE A 104 -7.02 6.73 1.80
CA ILE A 104 -8.36 7.13 1.34
C ILE A 104 -9.44 6.52 2.24
N LEU A 105 -9.40 5.20 2.46
CA LEU A 105 -10.44 4.52 3.25
C LEU A 105 -10.48 5.00 4.70
N ILE A 106 -9.32 5.29 5.29
CA ILE A 106 -9.26 5.84 6.65
C ILE A 106 -9.82 7.25 6.68
N GLU A 107 -9.46 8.13 5.74
CA GLU A 107 -9.97 9.50 5.67
C GLU A 107 -11.47 9.57 5.39
N GLU A 108 -12.00 8.64 4.61
CA GLU A 108 -13.44 8.51 4.33
C GLU A 108 -14.21 8.05 5.57
N ASN A 109 -13.62 7.18 6.39
CA ASN A 109 -14.23 6.74 7.64
C ASN A 109 -13.20 6.43 8.73
N ASN A 110 -12.83 7.47 9.50
CA ASN A 110 -11.85 7.35 10.59
C ASN A 110 -12.19 6.27 11.63
N ALA A 111 -13.48 5.95 11.83
CA ALA A 111 -13.89 4.93 12.79
C ALA A 111 -13.51 3.51 12.37
N LEU A 112 -13.19 3.30 11.09
CA LEU A 112 -12.77 2.02 10.52
C LEU A 112 -11.25 1.87 10.43
N ALA A 113 -10.46 2.78 10.99
CA ALA A 113 -9.01 2.81 10.75
C ALA A 113 -8.30 1.49 11.10
N SER A 114 -8.64 0.91 12.25
CA SER A 114 -8.11 -0.40 12.65
C SER A 114 -8.53 -1.52 11.69
N GLN A 115 -9.77 -1.50 11.19
CA GLN A 115 -10.28 -2.48 10.22
C GLN A 115 -9.59 -2.35 8.87
N VAL A 116 -9.32 -1.12 8.40
CA VAL A 116 -8.58 -0.88 7.16
C VAL A 116 -7.16 -1.44 7.28
N VAL A 117 -6.45 -1.13 8.38
CA VAL A 117 -5.09 -1.64 8.61
C VAL A 117 -5.08 -3.17 8.67
N ALA A 118 -6.01 -3.76 9.41
CA ALA A 118 -6.12 -5.20 9.51
C ALA A 118 -6.40 -5.85 8.15
N LEU A 119 -7.41 -5.36 7.42
CA LEU A 119 -7.80 -5.89 6.11
C LEU A 119 -6.66 -5.79 5.10
N GLY A 120 -6.04 -4.61 4.99
CA GLY A 120 -4.89 -4.40 4.10
C GLY A 120 -3.74 -5.34 4.41
N THR A 121 -3.47 -5.58 5.70
CA THR A 121 -2.40 -6.50 6.14
C THR A 121 -2.72 -7.96 5.85
N TYR A 122 -3.96 -8.41 6.06
CA TYR A 122 -4.35 -9.78 5.71
C TYR A 122 -4.31 -10.02 4.19
N LEU A 123 -4.59 -9.00 3.39
CA LEU A 123 -4.56 -9.09 1.93
C LEU A 123 -3.14 -8.97 1.36
N TYR A 124 -2.27 -8.16 1.97
CA TYR A 124 -0.90 -7.93 1.53
C TYR A 124 0.10 -8.04 2.70
N PRO A 125 0.24 -9.22 3.33
CA PRO A 125 1.13 -9.42 4.48
C PRO A 125 2.58 -9.00 4.24
N ASP A 126 3.12 -9.23 3.04
CA ASP A 126 4.52 -8.87 2.74
C ASP A 126 4.71 -7.36 2.53
N PHE A 127 3.61 -6.62 2.33
CA PHE A 127 3.59 -5.18 2.14
C PHE A 127 2.89 -4.47 3.30
N ALA A 128 2.84 -5.09 4.49
CA ALA A 128 2.20 -4.52 5.67
C ALA A 128 2.78 -3.14 6.06
N GLN A 129 4.06 -2.89 5.78
CA GLN A 129 4.66 -1.56 6.00
C GLN A 129 3.98 -0.47 5.16
N GLU A 130 3.51 -0.77 3.94
CA GLU A 130 2.80 0.18 3.09
C GLU A 130 1.43 0.53 3.66
N VAL A 131 0.76 -0.46 4.28
CA VAL A 131 -0.49 -0.25 5.01
C VAL A 131 -0.25 0.66 6.23
N VAL A 132 0.80 0.39 7.00
CA VAL A 132 1.18 1.24 8.15
C VAL A 132 1.50 2.66 7.68
N ASN A 133 2.29 2.81 6.62
CA ASN A 133 2.65 4.12 6.05
C ASN A 133 1.40 4.90 5.61
N GLY A 134 0.47 4.25 4.91
CA GLY A 134 -0.82 4.86 4.52
C GLY A 134 -1.63 5.31 5.73
N ALA A 135 -1.71 4.50 6.78
CA ALA A 135 -2.41 4.84 8.01
C ALA A 135 -1.79 6.05 8.73
N MET A 136 -0.45 6.10 8.82
CA MET A 136 0.24 7.22 9.46
C MET A 136 0.01 8.56 8.76
N LEU A 137 -0.12 8.56 7.43
CA LEU A 137 -0.35 9.79 6.66
C LEU A 137 -1.67 10.47 7.02
N THR A 138 -2.64 9.73 7.58
CA THR A 138 -3.94 10.28 7.98
C THR A 138 -3.91 11.02 9.32
N GLY A 139 -2.95 10.70 10.19
CA GLY A 139 -2.93 11.18 11.58
C GLY A 139 -4.06 10.66 12.47
N VAL A 140 -4.86 9.70 12.02
CA VAL A 140 -5.97 9.09 12.79
C VAL A 140 -5.48 8.05 13.79
N MET A 141 -4.42 7.31 13.43
CA MET A 141 -3.78 6.30 14.26
C MET A 141 -2.36 6.72 14.61
N THR A 142 -1.87 6.31 15.78
CA THR A 142 -0.45 6.42 16.11
C THR A 142 0.37 5.39 15.33
N GLU A 143 1.67 5.64 15.16
CA GLU A 143 2.58 4.68 14.52
C GLU A 143 2.56 3.35 15.30
N GLU A 144 2.63 3.40 16.63
CA GLU A 144 2.63 2.24 17.50
C GLU A 144 1.33 1.42 17.37
N ASP A 145 0.17 2.08 17.31
CA ASP A 145 -1.11 1.39 17.16
C ASP A 145 -1.23 0.76 15.76
N ALA A 146 -0.79 1.45 14.71
CA ALA A 146 -0.83 0.93 13.34
C ALA A 146 0.09 -0.30 13.20
N ILE A 147 1.30 -0.24 13.76
CA ILE A 147 2.24 -1.37 13.80
C ILE A 147 1.66 -2.52 14.61
N ALA A 148 1.11 -2.26 15.80
CA ALA A 148 0.52 -3.31 16.64
C ALA A 148 -0.63 -4.02 15.91
N MET A 149 -1.47 -3.26 15.20
CA MET A 149 -2.55 -3.81 14.38
C MET A 149 -2.04 -4.64 13.20
N ALA A 150 -1.01 -4.17 12.49
CA ALA A 150 -0.40 -4.93 11.39
C ALA A 150 0.18 -6.26 11.90
N LEU A 151 0.93 -6.24 13.00
CA LEU A 151 1.49 -7.46 13.62
C LEU A 151 0.39 -8.42 14.09
N ALA A 152 -0.67 -7.90 14.72
CA ALA A 152 -1.83 -8.71 15.11
C ALA A 152 -2.57 -9.32 13.91
N SER A 153 -2.42 -8.71 12.73
CA SER A 153 -3.04 -9.13 11.47
C SER A 153 -2.11 -9.98 10.59
N GLY A 154 -0.98 -10.46 11.15
CA GLY A 154 -0.10 -11.41 10.49
C GLY A 154 1.07 -10.80 9.72
N ALA A 155 1.36 -9.51 9.89
CA ALA A 155 2.59 -8.93 9.36
C ALA A 155 3.84 -9.59 9.97
N ASP A 156 4.87 -9.79 9.15
CA ASP A 156 6.17 -10.25 9.62
C ASP A 156 6.87 -9.09 10.37
N PRO A 157 7.22 -9.23 11.66
CA PRO A 157 7.88 -8.18 12.42
C PRO A 157 9.26 -7.78 11.85
N THR A 158 9.88 -8.62 11.01
CA THR A 158 11.17 -8.31 10.38
C THR A 158 11.04 -7.37 9.18
N THR A 159 9.83 -7.21 8.61
CA THR A 159 9.56 -6.33 7.47
C THR A 159 8.99 -4.98 7.90
N ILE A 160 8.54 -4.86 9.15
CA ILE A 160 8.08 -3.60 9.73
C ILE A 160 9.25 -2.78 10.26
N THR A 161 9.42 -1.57 9.73
CA THR A 161 10.39 -0.60 10.20
C THR A 161 9.68 0.48 11.02
N THR A 162 10.13 0.71 12.24
CA THR A 162 9.74 1.91 13.00
C THR A 162 10.50 3.11 12.43
N ALA A 163 9.79 4.18 12.05
CA ALA A 163 10.39 5.44 11.65
C ALA A 163 11.14 6.12 12.84
N THR A 164 10.89 5.66 14.07
CA THR A 164 11.42 6.25 15.30
C THR A 164 12.76 5.64 15.75
N ALA A 165 13.77 5.66 14.87
CA ALA A 165 15.18 5.48 15.23
C ALA A 165 16.17 6.34 14.42
N ALA A 166 15.68 7.39 13.73
CA ALA A 166 16.52 8.39 13.08
C ALA A 166 16.18 9.83 13.51
N ALA A 167 15.48 10.00 14.64
CA ALA A 167 15.63 11.24 15.40
C ALA A 167 17.08 11.28 15.91
N ALA A 168 17.91 11.99 15.16
CA ALA A 168 19.23 12.48 15.51
C ALA A 168 19.60 12.22 16.98
N ALA A 169 20.64 11.42 17.24
CA ALA A 169 21.54 11.81 18.31
C ALA A 169 21.77 13.31 18.11
N PRO A 170 21.52 14.18 19.11
CA PRO A 170 21.67 15.60 18.90
C PRO A 170 23.07 15.81 18.37
N VAL A 171 23.19 16.17 17.09
CA VAL A 171 24.41 16.77 16.59
C VAL A 171 24.49 18.03 17.42
N ALA A 172 25.39 18.00 18.40
CA ALA A 172 25.72 19.16 19.20
C ALA A 172 26.05 20.27 18.21
N THR A 173 25.10 21.18 18.00
CA THR A 173 25.39 22.42 17.31
C THR A 173 26.36 23.14 18.23
N PRO A 174 27.60 23.42 17.79
CA PRO A 174 28.49 24.25 18.60
C PRO A 174 27.77 25.59 18.79
N PRO A 175 27.68 26.12 20.03
CA PRO A 175 26.98 27.37 20.26
C PRO A 175 27.61 28.47 19.42
N ILE A 176 26.80 29.10 18.57
CA ILE A 176 27.15 30.38 17.95
C ILE A 176 27.14 31.41 19.07
N GLY A 177 28.31 31.65 19.63
CA GLY A 177 28.48 32.58 20.73
C GLY A 177 29.96 32.77 21.03
N ALA A 178 30.64 33.52 20.17
CA ALA A 178 31.90 34.16 20.53
C ALA A 178 31.63 35.17 21.66
N GLY A 179 31.66 34.67 22.90
CA GLY A 179 31.66 35.46 24.12
C GLY A 179 33.02 35.35 24.81
N ILE A 180 33.92 36.24 24.41
CA ILE A 180 35.12 36.64 25.13
C ILE A 180 34.94 36.67 26.66
N GLY A 181 35.76 35.89 27.39
CA GLY A 181 35.86 35.96 28.85
C GLY A 181 36.80 34.89 29.41
N GLY A 182 38.08 35.24 29.61
CA GLY A 182 39.11 34.33 30.10
C GLY A 182 39.09 34.08 31.61
N GLY A 183 39.87 33.07 32.02
CA GLY A 183 40.22 32.71 33.40
C GLY A 183 39.37 31.57 33.96
N GLY A 184 39.89 30.45 34.47
CA GLY A 184 41.25 30.07 34.80
C GLY A 184 41.29 28.56 35.11
N ALA A 185 42.51 28.03 35.16
CA ALA A 185 42.78 26.64 35.53
C ALA A 185 42.49 26.36 37.02
N GLY A 186 42.09 25.12 37.31
CA GLY A 186 42.04 24.50 38.64
C GLY A 186 40.96 23.41 38.64
N GLY A 187 41.21 22.12 38.86
CA GLY A 187 42.31 21.46 39.56
C GLY A 187 41.76 20.79 40.82
N GLY A 188 41.33 19.52 40.69
CA GLY A 188 41.20 18.54 41.77
C GLY A 188 39.95 18.59 42.67
N ASP A 189 39.15 17.52 42.64
CA ASP A 189 38.86 16.65 43.79
C ASP A 189 37.98 15.47 43.33
N THR A 190 38.52 14.25 43.44
CA THR A 190 37.78 13.00 43.36
C THR A 190 37.61 12.47 44.78
N THR A 191 36.48 12.73 45.42
CA THR A 191 36.11 12.01 46.64
C THR A 191 34.65 11.57 46.58
N ALA A 192 34.48 10.29 46.26
CA ALA A 192 33.29 9.54 46.58
C ALA A 192 33.16 9.39 48.10
N SER A 193 31.95 9.59 48.64
CA SER A 193 31.56 8.93 49.88
C SER A 193 30.13 8.46 49.75
N THR A 194 29.99 7.14 49.74
CA THR A 194 28.77 6.40 50.07
C THR A 194 28.26 6.79 51.44
N ASN A 195 26.95 6.90 51.57
CA ASN A 195 26.22 6.76 52.84
C ASN A 195 25.23 5.61 52.68
#